data_AF-A0AAU9SDC4-F1
#
_entry.id   AF-A0AAU9SDC4-F1
#
_cell.length_a   1.000
_cell.length_b   1.000
_cell.length_c   1.000
_cell.angle_alpha   90.00
_cell.angle_beta   90.00
_cell.angle_gamma   90.00
#
_symmetry.space_group_name_H-M   'P 1'
#
loop_
_entity.id
_entity.type
_entity.pdbx_description
1 polymer ?
#
loop_
_entity_poly.entity_id
_entity_poly.type
_entity_poly.pdbx_seq_one_letter_code
_entity_poly.pdbx_strand_id
1 'polypeptide(L)'
;MANRMLGAGFGKELEDEIDQWIKAVNVALRILFPSKRRLCDRVFFGFSSAADLSFMEVCRGSTIQLLNFADAIAIGSRSPERLFKVLDVFETMGDLMPEFESVFLDQFCSVLRNEEVTIWKRLREAIRGIFMELENLIRRDPVKAVVPDGGLHPITRYVMNYLRTACRSWQTLEQVFEDSNGVPSNDSTLLTVHMSWIMELLESNLEKVKDGDLGLLLGEDWIRKHNAKVRQYHLSYQRNSWNKMLGMLKVDNTPAGMHRLGKAMKEKLKQFNTQFDETCKAHLMLKDDSSKSTGHWRLE
;
A
#
# COMPACT_ATOMS: atom_id res chain seq x y z
N MET A 1 9.89 25.27 17.98
CA MET A 1 9.06 25.89 16.92
C MET A 1 9.78 26.01 15.57
N ALA A 2 11.11 25.92 15.49
CA ALA A 2 11.88 26.09 14.25
C ALA A 2 11.88 24.88 13.27
N ASN A 3 11.56 23.67 13.71
CA ASN A 3 11.57 22.47 12.84
C ASN A 3 10.28 22.24 12.02
N ARG A 4 9.23 23.08 12.17
CA ARG A 4 7.98 22.92 11.40
C ARG A 4 7.92 23.74 10.11
N MET A 5 8.73 24.79 9.95
CA MET A 5 8.70 25.62 8.75
C MET A 5 9.62 25.11 7.63
N LEU A 6 10.70 24.37 7.95
CA LEU A 6 11.60 23.79 6.95
C LEU A 6 11.04 22.51 6.28
N GLY A 7 10.15 21.77 6.96
CA GLY A 7 9.54 20.56 6.42
C GLY A 7 8.39 20.81 5.42
N ALA A 8 7.75 21.98 5.48
CA ALA A 8 6.62 22.30 4.61
C ALA A 8 7.03 22.70 3.18
N GLY A 9 8.22 23.31 3.01
CA GLY A 9 8.77 23.67 1.70
C GLY A 9 9.21 22.44 0.90
N PHE A 10 10.03 21.58 1.51
CA PHE A 10 10.50 20.32 0.91
C PHE A 10 9.35 19.37 0.55
N GLY A 11 8.29 19.33 1.36
CA GLY A 11 7.14 18.46 1.11
C GLY A 11 6.39 18.85 -0.17
N LYS A 12 6.27 20.15 -0.45
CA LYS A 12 5.57 20.69 -1.61
C LYS A 12 6.41 20.60 -2.89
N GLU A 13 7.70 20.89 -2.81
CA GLU A 13 8.63 20.75 -3.93
C GLU A 13 8.66 19.31 -4.47
N LEU A 14 8.68 18.31 -3.57
CA LEU A 14 8.63 16.91 -3.97
C LEU A 14 7.27 16.49 -4.58
N GLU A 15 6.16 17.09 -4.14
CA GLU A 15 4.83 16.85 -4.75
C GLU A 15 4.80 17.36 -6.19
N ASP A 16 5.29 18.58 -6.40
CA ASP A 16 5.37 19.17 -7.74
C ASP A 16 6.30 18.36 -8.67
N GLU A 17 7.42 17.84 -8.15
CA GLU A 17 8.34 16.96 -8.88
C GLU A 17 7.68 15.63 -9.28
N ILE A 18 6.95 14.99 -8.36
CA ILE A 18 6.22 13.75 -8.64
C ILE A 18 5.14 14.00 -9.69
N ASP A 19 4.36 15.07 -9.57
CA ASP A 19 3.34 15.44 -10.55
C ASP A 19 3.94 15.67 -11.94
N GLN A 20 5.10 16.31 -12.01
CA GLN A 20 5.82 16.51 -13.27
C GLN A 20 6.33 15.19 -13.83
N TRP A 21 6.88 14.32 -12.98
CA TRP A 21 7.35 12.99 -13.38
C TRP A 21 6.19 12.13 -13.90
N ILE A 22 5.03 12.12 -13.23
CA ILE A 22 3.81 11.39 -13.67
C ILE A 22 3.39 11.84 -15.07
N LYS A 23 3.38 13.16 -15.33
CA LYS A 23 3.08 13.70 -16.66
C LYS A 23 4.13 13.26 -17.69
N ALA A 24 5.42 13.36 -17.33
CA ALA A 24 6.52 13.02 -18.22
C ALA A 24 6.53 11.54 -18.61
N VAL A 25 6.37 10.63 -17.64
CA VAL A 25 6.36 9.18 -17.88
C VAL A 25 5.16 8.75 -18.72
N ASN A 26 3.99 9.37 -18.50
CA ASN A 26 2.79 9.13 -19.32
C ASN A 26 3.02 9.54 -20.78
N VAL A 27 3.55 10.75 -21.02
CA VAL A 27 3.85 11.23 -22.37
C VAL A 27 4.93 10.37 -23.03
N ALA A 28 5.96 9.98 -22.27
CA ALA A 28 7.04 9.14 -22.77
C ALA A 28 6.52 7.77 -23.24
N LEU A 29 5.81 7.04 -22.39
CA LEU A 29 5.38 5.67 -22.66
C LEU A 29 4.20 5.58 -23.62
N ARG A 30 3.26 6.52 -23.57
CA ARG A 30 2.04 6.47 -24.40
C ARG A 30 2.20 7.15 -25.76
N ILE A 31 3.16 8.07 -25.91
CA ILE A 31 3.28 8.91 -27.11
C ILE A 31 4.68 8.82 -27.71
N LEU A 32 5.71 9.21 -26.96
CA LEU A 32 7.05 9.41 -27.53
C LEU A 32 7.72 8.09 -27.92
N PHE A 33 7.79 7.12 -27.01
CA PHE A 33 8.45 5.85 -27.29
C PHE A 33 7.72 5.03 -28.37
N PRO A 34 6.38 4.90 -28.38
CA PRO A 34 5.68 4.27 -29.49
C PRO A 34 5.94 4.97 -30.84
N SER A 35 6.05 6.30 -30.84
CA SER A 35 6.36 7.06 -32.06
C SER A 35 7.79 6.83 -32.54
N LYS A 36 8.76 6.82 -31.62
CA LYS A 36 10.16 6.46 -31.91
C LYS A 36 10.29 5.04 -32.44
N ARG A 37 9.55 4.08 -31.86
CA ARG A 37 9.52 2.69 -32.32
C ARG A 37 9.08 2.59 -33.77
N ARG A 38 7.93 3.18 -34.09
CA ARG A 38 7.39 3.24 -35.46
C ARG A 38 8.36 3.91 -36.44
N LEU A 39 9.13 4.90 -35.99
CA LEU A 39 10.14 5.55 -36.83
C LEU A 39 11.32 4.61 -37.10
N CYS A 40 11.86 3.93 -36.08
CA CYS A 40 12.93 2.94 -36.24
C CYS A 40 12.49 1.81 -37.19
N ASP A 41 11.28 1.27 -37.02
CA ASP A 41 10.75 0.20 -37.88
C ASP A 41 10.65 0.64 -39.36
N ARG A 42 10.34 1.92 -39.60
CA ARG A 42 10.26 2.48 -40.97
C ARG A 42 11.64 2.72 -41.57
N VAL A 43 12.58 3.29 -40.80
CA VAL A 43 13.94 3.61 -41.28
C VAL A 43 14.72 2.33 -41.58
N PHE A 44 14.57 1.31 -40.74
CA PHE A 44 15.27 0.03 -40.86
C PHE A 44 14.35 -1.08 -41.41
N PHE A 45 13.43 -0.72 -42.31
CA PHE A 45 12.49 -1.67 -42.90
C PHE A 45 13.23 -2.88 -43.52
N GLY A 46 12.83 -4.09 -43.14
CA GLY A 46 13.49 -5.34 -43.56
C GLY A 46 14.66 -5.77 -42.66
N PHE A 47 15.07 -4.96 -41.68
CA PHE A 47 16.19 -5.24 -40.77
C PHE A 47 15.76 -5.12 -39.30
N SER A 48 14.93 -6.05 -38.82
CA SER A 48 14.34 -6.01 -37.46
C SER A 48 15.38 -5.78 -36.36
N SER A 49 16.49 -6.52 -36.36
CA SER A 49 17.52 -6.38 -35.31
C SER A 49 18.18 -4.99 -35.29
N ALA A 50 18.33 -4.35 -36.45
CA ALA A 50 18.85 -3.00 -36.54
C ALA A 50 17.82 -1.96 -36.07
N ALA A 51 16.53 -2.17 -36.37
CA ALA A 51 15.43 -1.36 -35.86
C ALA A 51 15.36 -1.43 -34.32
N ASP A 52 15.41 -2.64 -33.76
CA ASP A 52 15.35 -2.93 -32.33
C ASP A 52 16.51 -2.27 -31.58
N LEU A 53 17.75 -2.49 -32.05
CA LEU A 53 18.95 -1.92 -31.44
C LEU A 53 18.91 -0.38 -31.49
N SER A 54 18.53 0.20 -32.63
CA SER A 54 18.44 1.65 -32.79
C SER A 54 17.37 2.25 -31.89
N PHE A 55 16.21 1.60 -31.78
CA PHE A 55 15.15 2.02 -30.87
C PHE A 55 15.62 2.02 -29.42
N MET A 56 16.27 0.94 -28.99
CA MET A 56 16.82 0.80 -27.65
C MET A 56 17.78 1.95 -27.35
N GLU A 57 18.78 2.19 -28.20
CA GLU A 57 19.77 3.27 -28.00
C GLU A 57 19.12 4.66 -27.90
N VAL A 58 18.13 4.96 -28.75
CA VAL A 58 17.44 6.27 -28.77
C VAL A 58 16.55 6.50 -27.54
N CYS A 59 16.06 5.45 -26.90
CA CYS A 59 15.18 5.54 -25.73
C CYS A 59 15.93 5.33 -24.41
N ARG A 60 17.05 4.59 -24.42
CA ARG A 60 17.77 4.11 -23.23
C ARG A 60 18.02 5.21 -22.20
N GLY A 61 18.60 6.34 -22.62
CA GLY A 61 18.93 7.44 -21.71
C GLY A 61 17.70 8.01 -21.00
N SER A 62 16.63 8.29 -21.74
CA SER A 62 15.37 8.81 -21.18
C SER A 62 14.67 7.78 -20.30
N THR A 63 14.67 6.51 -20.70
CA THR A 63 14.08 5.43 -19.88
C THR A 63 14.80 5.29 -18.55
N ILE A 64 16.14 5.28 -18.56
CA ILE A 64 16.94 5.20 -17.33
C ILE A 64 16.66 6.40 -16.41
N GLN A 65 16.54 7.62 -16.95
CA GLN A 65 16.22 8.79 -16.15
C GLN A 65 14.84 8.70 -15.48
N LEU A 66 13.82 8.25 -16.22
CA LEU A 66 12.48 8.06 -15.68
C LEU A 66 12.46 6.99 -14.59
N LEU A 67 13.16 5.87 -14.79
CA LEU A 67 13.28 4.79 -13.82
C LEU A 67 14.08 5.21 -12.58
N ASN A 68 15.20 5.91 -12.75
CA ASN A 68 16.02 6.40 -11.64
C ASN A 68 15.27 7.34 -10.71
N PHE A 69 14.35 8.16 -11.23
CA PHE A 69 13.49 8.99 -10.39
C PHE A 69 12.60 8.12 -9.48
N ALA A 70 11.93 7.11 -10.05
CA ALA A 70 11.12 6.19 -9.27
C ALA A 70 11.94 5.40 -8.24
N ASP A 71 13.15 4.96 -8.60
CA ASP A 71 14.04 4.28 -7.65
C ASP A 71 14.50 5.22 -6.52
N ALA A 72 14.79 6.49 -6.82
CA ALA A 72 15.13 7.48 -5.79
C ALA A 72 13.98 7.68 -4.80
N ILE A 73 12.72 7.68 -5.27
CA ILE A 73 11.55 7.71 -4.39
C ILE A 73 11.50 6.48 -3.49
N ALA A 74 11.77 5.29 -4.03
CA ALA A 74 11.79 4.00 -3.31
C ALA A 74 12.91 3.91 -2.25
N ILE A 75 14.08 4.48 -2.53
CA ILE A 75 15.24 4.51 -1.62
C ILE A 75 15.06 5.51 -0.48
N GLY A 76 14.26 6.55 -0.68
CA GLY A 76 14.09 7.62 0.31
C GLY A 76 13.56 7.15 1.67
N SER A 77 13.48 8.08 2.63
CA SER A 77 13.07 7.79 4.01
C SER A 77 11.74 7.03 4.12
N ARG A 78 11.66 6.09 5.06
CA ARG A 78 10.43 5.33 5.37
C ARG A 78 9.50 6.06 6.33
N SER A 79 9.50 7.39 6.29
CA SER A 79 8.66 8.25 7.13
C SER A 79 7.19 8.13 6.70
N PRO A 80 6.23 8.02 7.63
CA PRO A 80 4.81 7.88 7.27
C PRO A 80 4.29 9.02 6.39
N GLU A 81 4.79 10.25 6.56
CA GLU A 81 4.41 11.42 5.74
C GLU A 81 4.63 11.24 4.23
N ARG A 82 5.46 10.26 3.82
CA ARG A 82 5.76 9.96 2.42
C ARG A 82 4.85 8.91 1.80
N LEU A 83 3.99 8.23 2.56
CA LEU A 83 3.21 7.09 2.06
C LEU A 83 2.47 7.39 0.76
N PHE A 84 1.70 8.48 0.73
CA PHE A 84 0.88 8.82 -0.45
C PHE A 84 1.74 9.16 -1.66
N LYS A 85 2.87 9.84 -1.45
CA LYS A 85 3.83 10.14 -2.52
C LYS A 85 4.42 8.88 -3.14
N VAL A 86 4.80 7.91 -2.32
CA VAL A 86 5.34 6.62 -2.80
C VAL A 86 4.24 5.80 -3.48
N LEU A 87 3.01 5.85 -2.95
CA LEU A 87 1.83 5.23 -3.56
C LEU A 87 1.55 5.80 -4.95
N ASP A 88 1.55 7.12 -5.13
CA ASP A 88 1.28 7.77 -6.42
C ASP A 88 2.24 7.28 -7.51
N VAL A 89 3.53 7.14 -7.17
CA VAL A 89 4.56 6.60 -8.08
C VAL A 89 4.36 5.09 -8.32
N PHE A 90 4.05 4.32 -7.29
CA PHE A 90 3.78 2.88 -7.40
C PHE A 90 2.56 2.57 -8.28
N GLU A 91 1.47 3.31 -8.10
CA GLU A 91 0.25 3.23 -8.92
C GLU A 91 0.56 3.59 -10.37
N THR A 92 1.22 4.73 -10.58
CA THR A 92 1.57 5.20 -11.93
C THR A 92 2.45 4.19 -12.68
N MET A 93 3.44 3.60 -12.02
CA MET A 93 4.26 2.56 -12.63
C MET A 93 3.43 1.31 -12.94
N GLY A 94 2.61 0.84 -11.99
CA GLY A 94 1.75 -0.33 -12.19
C GLY A 94 0.78 -0.16 -13.37
N ASP A 95 0.18 1.02 -13.49
CA ASP A 95 -0.75 1.37 -14.57
C ASP A 95 -0.08 1.44 -15.95
N LEU A 96 1.21 1.78 -16.00
CA LEU A 96 1.97 1.94 -17.24
C LEU A 96 2.81 0.71 -17.61
N MET A 97 2.86 -0.30 -16.73
CA MET A 97 3.59 -1.54 -16.94
C MET A 97 3.21 -2.24 -18.27
N PRO A 98 1.92 -2.35 -18.65
CA PRO A 98 1.55 -2.97 -19.93
C PRO A 98 2.07 -2.19 -21.15
N GLU A 99 2.00 -0.86 -21.13
CA GLU A 99 2.55 -0.01 -22.19
C GLU A 99 4.08 -0.11 -22.25
N PHE A 100 4.75 -0.16 -21.09
CA PHE A 100 6.20 -0.34 -21.02
C PHE A 100 6.61 -1.68 -21.63
N GLU A 101 5.99 -2.77 -21.21
CA GLU A 101 6.26 -4.11 -21.77
C GLU A 101 6.03 -4.13 -23.27
N SER A 102 4.91 -3.58 -23.76
CA SER A 102 4.57 -3.56 -25.18
C SER A 102 5.55 -2.75 -26.03
N VAL A 103 6.09 -1.65 -25.50
CA VAL A 103 7.01 -0.78 -26.24
C VAL A 103 8.42 -1.37 -26.28
N PHE A 104 8.82 -2.05 -25.21
CA PHE A 104 10.17 -2.58 -25.00
C PHE A 104 10.24 -4.11 -25.15
N LEU A 105 9.44 -4.72 -26.03
CA LEU A 105 9.32 -6.19 -26.15
C LEU A 105 10.61 -6.91 -26.60
N ASP A 106 11.49 -6.23 -27.34
CA ASP A 106 12.65 -6.87 -27.95
C ASP A 106 13.71 -7.34 -26.93
N GLN A 107 14.61 -8.22 -27.38
CA GLN A 107 15.65 -8.79 -26.51
C GLN A 107 16.64 -7.75 -25.97
N PHE A 108 16.92 -6.68 -26.73
CA PHE A 108 17.89 -5.64 -26.34
C PHE A 108 17.37 -4.80 -25.18
N CYS A 109 16.04 -4.66 -25.07
CA CYS A 109 15.39 -3.93 -24.00
C CYS A 109 15.14 -4.77 -22.73
N SER A 110 15.59 -6.04 -22.69
CA SER A 110 15.41 -6.94 -21.53
C SER A 110 15.94 -6.36 -20.22
N VAL A 111 17.10 -5.69 -20.26
CA VAL A 111 17.68 -5.02 -19.09
C VAL A 111 16.75 -3.92 -18.55
N LEU A 112 16.14 -3.13 -19.43
CA LEU A 112 15.23 -2.05 -19.04
C LEU A 112 13.94 -2.58 -18.43
N ARG A 113 13.39 -3.68 -18.96
CA ARG A 113 12.21 -4.35 -18.39
C ARG A 113 12.52 -4.96 -17.02
N ASN A 114 13.66 -5.61 -16.87
CA ASN A 114 14.06 -6.18 -15.58
C ASN A 114 14.27 -5.10 -14.51
N GLU A 115 14.84 -3.96 -14.91
CA GLU A 115 15.02 -2.80 -14.03
C GLU A 115 13.68 -2.22 -13.58
N GLU A 116 12.73 -2.05 -14.51
CA GLU A 116 11.37 -1.57 -14.23
C GLU A 116 10.65 -2.45 -13.19
N VAL A 117 10.64 -3.77 -13.39
CA VAL A 117 10.07 -4.74 -12.43
C VAL A 117 10.78 -4.67 -11.08
N THR A 118 12.10 -4.48 -11.07
CA THR A 118 12.89 -4.38 -9.84
C THR A 118 12.54 -3.12 -9.05
N ILE A 119 12.41 -1.99 -9.72
CA ILE A 119 12.05 -0.70 -9.10
C ILE A 119 10.62 -0.76 -8.56
N TRP A 120 9.69 -1.34 -9.31
CA TRP A 120 8.31 -1.51 -8.85
C TRP A 120 8.22 -2.37 -7.59
N LYS A 121 9.02 -3.44 -7.49
CA LYS A 121 9.17 -4.23 -6.26
C LYS A 121 9.81 -3.42 -5.12
N ARG A 122 10.80 -2.57 -5.41
CA ARG A 122 11.42 -1.70 -4.40
C ARG A 122 10.45 -0.65 -3.85
N LEU A 123 9.58 -0.09 -4.70
CA LEU A 123 8.50 0.80 -4.27
C LEU A 123 7.51 0.10 -3.35
N ARG A 124 7.10 -1.13 -3.67
CA ARG A 124 6.29 -1.99 -2.80
C ARG A 124 6.94 -2.18 -1.43
N GLU A 125 8.23 -2.55 -1.39
CA GLU A 125 8.97 -2.70 -0.14
C GLU A 125 9.16 -1.37 0.60
N ALA A 126 9.20 -0.24 -0.11
CA ALA A 126 9.19 1.08 0.49
C ALA A 126 7.88 1.35 1.25
N ILE A 127 6.74 1.05 0.62
CA ILE A 127 5.42 1.18 1.24
C ILE A 127 5.31 0.28 2.47
N ARG A 128 5.66 -1.02 2.35
CA ARG A 128 5.67 -1.97 3.48
C ARG A 128 6.53 -1.46 4.64
N GLY A 129 7.74 -0.97 4.35
CA GLY A 129 8.62 -0.40 5.38
C GLY A 129 8.07 0.87 6.05
N ILE A 130 7.29 1.68 5.34
CA ILE A 130 6.62 2.84 5.93
C ILE A 130 5.56 2.40 6.96
N PHE A 131 4.79 1.36 6.68
CA PHE A 131 3.87 0.78 7.66
C PHE A 131 4.62 0.24 8.89
N MET A 132 5.74 -0.45 8.70
CA MET A 132 6.59 -0.92 9.80
C MET A 132 7.11 0.24 10.67
N GLU A 133 7.52 1.36 10.07
CA GLU A 133 7.93 2.55 10.83
C GLU A 133 6.76 3.17 11.59
N LEU A 134 5.55 3.18 11.01
CA LEU A 134 4.34 3.60 11.71
C LEU A 134 4.08 2.73 12.95
N GLU A 135 4.22 1.41 12.85
CA GLU A 135 4.08 0.51 13.99
C GLU A 135 5.14 0.74 15.05
N ASN A 136 6.39 0.94 14.63
CA ASN A 136 7.52 1.22 15.53
C ASN A 136 7.31 2.53 16.28
N LEU A 137 6.78 3.57 15.62
CA LEU A 137 6.41 4.82 16.26
C LEU A 137 5.40 4.58 17.38
N ILE A 138 4.37 3.76 17.13
CA ILE A 138 3.34 3.46 18.15
C ILE A 138 3.93 2.63 19.29
N ARG A 139 4.77 1.64 19.00
CA ARG A 139 5.37 0.76 20.01
C ARG A 139 6.34 1.48 20.95
N ARG A 140 7.07 2.48 20.42
CA ARG A 140 8.06 3.25 21.17
C ARG A 140 7.45 4.40 21.95
N ASP A 141 6.16 4.68 21.76
CA ASP A 141 5.47 5.76 22.44
C ASP A 141 5.26 5.42 23.93
N PRO A 142 5.79 6.24 24.86
CA PRO A 142 5.59 5.97 26.27
C PRO A 142 4.12 6.21 26.62
N VAL A 143 3.40 5.12 26.91
CA VAL A 143 1.99 5.05 27.37
C VAL A 143 1.67 6.04 28.53
N LYS A 144 2.68 6.64 29.17
CA LYS A 144 2.59 7.54 30.33
C LYS A 144 2.82 9.03 30.03
N ALA A 145 2.98 9.47 28.78
CA ALA A 145 3.11 10.90 28.49
C ALA A 145 1.76 11.62 28.70
N VAL A 146 1.54 12.10 29.92
CA VAL A 146 0.39 12.92 30.29
C VAL A 146 0.36 14.14 29.38
N VAL A 147 -0.66 14.23 28.52
CA VAL A 147 -0.93 15.46 27.77
C VAL A 147 -1.49 16.47 28.77
N PRO A 148 -0.87 17.65 28.96
CA PRO A 148 -1.26 18.61 30.02
C PRO A 148 -2.74 19.05 29.99
N ASP A 149 -3.41 18.90 28.85
CA ASP A 149 -4.81 19.29 28.64
C ASP A 149 -5.81 18.10 28.64
N GLY A 150 -5.36 16.89 29.02
CA GLY A 150 -6.16 15.67 28.93
C GLY A 150 -6.58 15.26 27.51
N GLY A 151 -6.07 15.93 26.48
CA GLY A 151 -6.39 15.61 25.10
C GLY A 151 -5.92 14.22 24.65
N LEU A 152 -6.57 13.70 23.60
CA LEU A 152 -6.18 12.47 22.89
C LEU A 152 -4.68 12.44 22.63
N HIS A 153 -4.01 11.33 22.97
CA HIS A 153 -2.56 11.19 22.79
C HIS A 153 -2.18 11.56 21.35
N PRO A 154 -1.20 12.46 21.13
CA PRO A 154 -0.85 12.96 19.81
C PRO A 154 -0.58 11.84 18.79
N ILE A 155 -0.01 10.72 19.23
CA ILE A 155 0.26 9.58 18.37
C ILE A 155 -1.03 8.88 17.91
N THR A 156 -2.00 8.71 18.80
CA THR A 156 -3.27 8.06 18.49
C THR A 156 -4.06 8.92 17.50
N ARG A 157 -4.08 10.25 17.67
CA ARG A 157 -4.71 11.17 16.71
C ARG A 157 -4.01 11.13 15.35
N TYR A 158 -2.68 11.08 15.34
CA TYR A 158 -1.87 10.99 14.14
C TYR A 158 -2.17 9.70 13.37
N VAL A 159 -2.09 8.55 14.03
CA VAL A 159 -2.35 7.22 13.47
C VAL A 159 -3.78 7.11 12.94
N MET A 160 -4.78 7.59 13.70
CA MET A 160 -6.18 7.56 13.25
C MET A 160 -6.41 8.39 11.98
N ASN A 161 -5.79 9.57 11.88
CA ASN A 161 -5.86 10.37 10.67
C ASN A 161 -5.12 9.72 9.50
N TYR A 162 -3.99 9.08 9.79
CA TYR A 162 -3.18 8.37 8.81
C TYR A 162 -3.94 7.19 8.18
N LEU A 163 -4.49 6.31 9.01
CA LEU A 163 -5.28 5.15 8.56
C LEU A 163 -6.50 5.58 7.75
N ARG A 164 -7.22 6.62 8.21
CA ARG A 164 -8.37 7.15 7.46
C ARG A 164 -7.98 7.56 6.04
N THR A 165 -6.81 8.17 5.88
CA THR A 165 -6.32 8.58 4.55
C THR A 165 -5.84 7.37 3.75
N ALA A 166 -5.15 6.40 4.39
CA ALA A 166 -4.71 5.15 3.77
C ALA A 166 -5.88 4.28 3.27
N CYS A 167 -7.04 4.32 3.95
CA CYS A 167 -8.26 3.64 3.50
C CYS A 167 -8.77 4.13 2.15
N ARG A 168 -8.39 5.33 1.68
CA ARG A 168 -8.77 5.82 0.34
C ARG A 168 -8.02 5.09 -0.77
N SER A 169 -6.80 4.65 -0.50
CA SER A 169 -5.92 3.89 -1.40
C SER A 169 -5.93 2.39 -1.05
N TRP A 170 -7.05 1.87 -0.54
CA TRP A 170 -7.16 0.49 -0.04
C TRP A 170 -6.78 -0.56 -1.09
N GLN A 171 -7.29 -0.43 -2.31
CA GLN A 171 -7.05 -1.40 -3.39
C GLN A 171 -5.58 -1.49 -3.77
N THR A 172 -4.89 -0.35 -3.79
CA THR A 172 -3.44 -0.29 -4.05
C THR A 172 -2.64 -0.90 -2.91
N LEU A 173 -2.99 -0.55 -1.67
CA LEU A 173 -2.33 -1.12 -0.49
C LEU A 173 -2.50 -2.64 -0.46
N GLU A 174 -3.67 -3.14 -0.81
CA GLU A 174 -3.91 -4.57 -0.95
C GLU A 174 -2.97 -5.21 -1.97
N GLN A 175 -2.82 -4.62 -3.15
CA GLN A 175 -1.84 -5.07 -4.14
C GLN A 175 -0.41 -5.07 -3.60
N VAL A 176 -0.03 -4.09 -2.76
CA VAL A 176 1.29 -4.00 -2.12
C VAL A 176 1.54 -5.17 -1.16
N PHE A 177 0.52 -5.56 -0.39
CA PHE A 177 0.63 -6.64 0.60
C PHE A 177 0.32 -8.04 0.05
N GLU A 178 -0.17 -8.15 -1.18
CA GLU A 178 -0.27 -9.43 -1.90
C GLU A 178 1.10 -9.92 -2.39
N ASP A 179 1.42 -11.18 -2.13
CA ASP A 179 2.63 -11.82 -2.67
C ASP A 179 2.44 -12.19 -4.14
N SER A 180 3.44 -11.86 -4.97
CA SER A 180 3.46 -12.06 -6.41
C SER A 180 3.26 -13.51 -6.89
N ASN A 181 3.26 -14.49 -5.96
CA ASN A 181 3.18 -15.91 -6.28
C ASN A 181 1.82 -16.55 -5.99
N GLY A 182 0.85 -15.84 -5.41
CA GLY A 182 -0.46 -16.42 -5.05
C GLY A 182 -0.42 -17.59 -4.05
N VAL A 183 0.78 -17.91 -3.55
CA VAL A 183 1.00 -18.82 -2.43
C VAL A 183 0.97 -17.94 -1.18
N PRO A 184 0.11 -18.21 -0.20
CA PRO A 184 0.17 -17.53 1.09
C PRO A 184 1.54 -17.87 1.70
N SER A 185 2.47 -16.91 1.69
CA SER A 185 3.67 -17.02 2.50
C SER A 185 3.27 -16.83 3.95
N ASN A 186 3.75 -17.69 4.84
CA ASN A 186 3.55 -17.55 6.28
C ASN A 186 4.16 -16.26 6.85
N ASP A 187 5.07 -15.61 6.10
CA ASP A 187 5.74 -14.36 6.49
C ASP A 187 5.03 -13.10 5.98
N SER A 188 4.01 -13.25 5.11
CA SER A 188 3.22 -12.13 4.62
C SER A 188 2.20 -11.72 5.66
N THR A 189 2.54 -10.67 6.40
CA THR A 189 1.60 -9.99 7.28
C THR A 189 0.57 -9.32 6.37
N LEU A 190 -0.57 -9.99 6.17
CA LEU A 190 -1.69 -9.45 5.40
C LEU A 190 -1.96 -8.01 5.88
N LEU A 191 -2.37 -7.12 4.97
CA LEU A 191 -2.91 -5.80 5.34
C LEU A 191 -3.97 -5.93 6.45
N THR A 192 -4.70 -7.07 6.46
CA THR A 192 -5.62 -7.52 7.50
C THR A 192 -4.99 -7.62 8.89
N VAL A 193 -3.82 -8.24 9.01
CA VAL A 193 -3.11 -8.43 10.27
C VAL A 193 -2.54 -7.10 10.78
N HIS A 194 -1.89 -6.33 9.89
CA HIS A 194 -1.39 -4.99 10.23
C HIS A 194 -2.52 -4.06 10.71
N MET A 195 -3.64 -4.02 9.98
CA MET A 195 -4.78 -3.19 10.36
C MET A 195 -5.44 -3.66 11.65
N SER A 196 -5.59 -4.98 11.87
CA SER A 196 -6.15 -5.52 13.11
C SER A 196 -5.30 -5.16 14.33
N TRP A 197 -3.98 -5.32 14.22
CA TRP A 197 -3.06 -4.95 15.30
C TRP A 197 -3.15 -3.46 15.63
N ILE A 198 -3.19 -2.59 14.61
CA ILE A 198 -3.35 -1.15 14.84
C ILE A 198 -4.70 -0.84 15.51
N MET A 199 -5.80 -1.51 15.13
CA MET A 199 -7.11 -1.31 15.77
C MET A 199 -7.11 -1.75 17.23
N GLU A 200 -6.62 -2.95 17.55
CA GLU A 200 -6.52 -3.46 18.93
C GLU A 200 -5.66 -2.54 19.80
N LEU A 201 -4.59 -2.01 19.25
CA LEU A 201 -3.70 -1.09 19.94
C LEU A 201 -4.35 0.28 20.19
N LEU A 202 -5.18 0.76 19.26
CA LEU A 202 -6.00 1.96 19.46
C LEU A 202 -7.07 1.74 20.54
N GLU A 203 -7.71 0.55 20.58
CA GLU A 203 -8.67 0.19 21.61
C GLU A 203 -8.03 0.10 22.99
N SER A 204 -6.90 -0.60 23.12
CA SER A 204 -6.15 -0.71 24.38
C SER A 204 -5.72 0.67 24.92
N ASN A 205 -5.28 1.58 24.04
CA ASN A 205 -4.93 2.94 24.45
C ASN A 205 -6.17 3.73 24.92
N LEU A 206 -7.33 3.54 24.30
CA LEU A 206 -8.57 4.19 24.75
C LEU A 206 -9.07 3.63 26.08
N GLU A 207 -8.93 2.33 26.33
CA GLU A 207 -9.26 1.72 27.62
C GLU A 207 -8.39 2.28 28.75
N LYS A 208 -7.08 2.41 28.52
CA LYS A 208 -6.17 3.03 29.50
C LYS A 208 -6.51 4.49 29.81
N VAL A 209 -6.99 5.25 28.82
CA VAL A 209 -7.46 6.63 29.04
C VAL A 209 -8.77 6.65 29.84
N LYS A 210 -9.68 5.71 29.56
CA LYS A 210 -10.94 5.57 30.29
C LYS A 210 -10.73 5.22 31.76
N ASP A 211 -9.79 4.32 32.04
CA ASP A 211 -9.56 3.76 33.38
C ASP A 211 -8.65 4.65 34.25
N GLY A 212 -7.98 5.65 33.66
CA GLY A 212 -7.15 6.62 34.37
C GLY A 212 -7.91 7.88 34.80
N ASP A 213 -7.27 8.72 35.63
CA ASP A 213 -7.81 10.00 36.11
C ASP A 213 -8.23 10.95 34.98
N LEU A 214 -7.62 10.79 33.80
CA LEU A 214 -7.97 11.50 32.58
C LEU A 214 -9.38 11.14 32.06
N GLY A 215 -9.84 9.91 32.24
CA GLY A 215 -11.18 9.48 31.84
C GLY A 215 -12.27 10.21 32.63
N LEU A 216 -12.02 10.46 33.92
CA LEU A 216 -12.90 11.25 34.80
C LEU A 216 -12.92 12.73 34.38
N LEU A 217 -11.78 13.25 33.93
CA LEU A 217 -11.60 14.65 33.50
C LEU A 217 -12.23 14.95 32.13
N LEU A 218 -12.14 14.00 31.20
CA LEU A 218 -12.64 14.15 29.83
C LEU A 218 -14.15 13.89 29.71
N GLY A 219 -14.72 13.14 30.65
CA GLY A 219 -16.14 12.80 30.70
C GLY A 219 -16.54 11.71 29.71
N GLU A 220 -17.69 11.07 30.00
CA GLU A 220 -18.19 9.93 29.23
C GLU A 220 -18.47 10.24 27.77
N ASP A 221 -18.85 11.48 27.44
CA ASP A 221 -19.13 11.91 26.07
C ASP A 221 -17.90 11.84 25.18
N TRP A 222 -16.73 12.19 25.70
CA TRP A 222 -15.47 12.10 24.98
C TRP A 222 -15.10 10.63 24.73
N ILE A 223 -15.23 9.79 25.75
CA ILE A 223 -14.93 8.35 25.70
C ILE A 223 -15.86 7.67 24.69
N ARG A 224 -17.16 7.98 24.74
CA ARG A 224 -18.18 7.47 23.82
C ARG A 224 -17.88 7.85 22.38
N LYS A 225 -17.52 9.11 22.13
CA LYS A 225 -17.22 9.63 20.78
C LYS A 225 -15.98 8.96 20.16
N HIS A 226 -14.92 8.77 20.95
CA HIS A 226 -13.68 8.17 20.43
C HIS A 226 -13.79 6.65 20.26
N ASN A 227 -14.49 5.95 21.16
CA ASN A 227 -14.85 4.55 20.96
C ASN A 227 -15.74 4.34 19.73
N ALA A 228 -16.71 5.22 19.49
CA ALA A 228 -17.53 5.16 18.27
C ALA A 228 -16.68 5.32 17.00
N LYS A 229 -15.61 6.11 17.06
CA LYS A 229 -14.72 6.36 15.91
C LYS A 229 -13.78 5.20 15.64
N VAL A 230 -13.18 4.59 16.67
CA VAL A 230 -12.39 3.35 16.51
C VAL A 230 -13.26 2.22 15.97
N ARG A 231 -14.47 2.04 16.51
CA ARG A 231 -15.45 1.10 15.95
C ARG A 231 -15.81 1.39 14.49
N GLN A 232 -15.99 2.66 14.12
CA GLN A 232 -16.26 3.04 12.73
C GLN A 232 -15.09 2.65 11.81
N TYR A 233 -13.84 2.81 12.26
CA TYR A 233 -12.67 2.40 11.47
C TYR A 233 -12.56 0.89 11.37
N HIS A 234 -12.79 0.17 12.46
CA HIS A 234 -12.86 -1.30 12.46
C HIS A 234 -13.92 -1.80 11.47
N LEU A 235 -15.12 -1.21 11.49
CA LEU A 235 -16.19 -1.52 10.54
C LEU A 235 -15.86 -1.14 9.10
N SER A 236 -15.18 0.00 8.88
CA SER A 236 -14.73 0.41 7.54
C SER A 236 -13.69 -0.55 6.98
N TYR A 237 -12.72 -0.94 7.81
CA TYR A 237 -11.71 -1.94 7.49
C TYR A 237 -12.37 -3.27 7.16
N GLN A 238 -13.20 -3.80 8.06
CA GLN A 238 -13.94 -5.04 7.82
C GLN A 238 -14.75 -4.96 6.54
N ARG A 239 -15.53 -3.90 6.32
CA ARG A 239 -16.32 -3.71 5.09
C ARG A 239 -15.44 -3.73 3.84
N ASN A 240 -14.27 -3.08 3.87
CA ASN A 240 -13.35 -3.07 2.73
C ASN A 240 -12.71 -4.45 2.48
N SER A 241 -12.34 -5.18 3.53
CA SER A 241 -11.87 -6.57 3.43
C SER A 241 -12.97 -7.50 2.90
N TRP A 242 -14.21 -7.35 3.36
CA TRP A 242 -15.37 -8.10 2.87
C TRP A 242 -15.74 -7.73 1.43
N ASN A 243 -15.57 -6.47 1.02
CA ASN A 243 -15.77 -6.06 -0.37
C ASN A 243 -14.80 -6.76 -1.33
N LYS A 244 -13.55 -7.04 -0.91
CA LYS A 244 -12.61 -7.86 -1.67
C LYS A 244 -13.12 -9.29 -1.82
N MET A 245 -13.52 -9.91 -0.71
CA MET A 245 -14.11 -11.26 -0.71
C MET A 245 -15.35 -11.37 -1.60
N LEU A 246 -16.24 -10.38 -1.52
CA LEU A 246 -17.43 -10.30 -2.37
C LEU A 246 -17.07 -10.02 -3.84
N GLY A 247 -16.00 -9.26 -4.09
CA GLY A 247 -15.43 -9.03 -5.41
C GLY A 247 -14.94 -10.32 -6.08
N MET A 248 -14.31 -11.22 -5.32
CA MET A 248 -13.89 -12.54 -5.83
C MET A 248 -15.08 -13.40 -6.31
N LEU A 249 -16.26 -13.22 -5.71
CA LEU A 249 -17.49 -13.93 -6.09
C LEU A 249 -18.19 -13.31 -7.32
N LYS A 250 -17.77 -12.12 -7.79
CA LYS A 250 -18.32 -11.54 -9.02
C LYS A 250 -17.87 -12.37 -10.22
N VAL A 251 -18.84 -12.81 -11.02
CA VAL A 251 -18.61 -13.54 -12.27
C VAL A 251 -18.55 -12.51 -13.39
N ASP A 252 -17.39 -12.37 -14.04
CA ASP A 252 -17.30 -11.56 -15.26
C ASP A 252 -18.01 -12.31 -16.39
N ASN A 253 -18.95 -11.63 -17.05
CA ASN A 253 -19.70 -12.15 -18.20
C ASN A 253 -18.79 -12.27 -19.43
N THR A 254 -17.85 -13.22 -19.41
CA THR A 254 -17.07 -13.59 -20.60
C THR A 254 -17.71 -14.83 -21.22
N PRO A 255 -18.00 -14.84 -22.54
CA PRO A 255 -18.64 -15.98 -23.20
C PRO A 255 -17.62 -17.11 -23.42
N ALA A 256 -17.20 -17.77 -22.33
CA ALA A 256 -16.39 -18.98 -22.37
C ALA A 256 -17.25 -20.16 -21.90
N GLY A 257 -17.43 -21.17 -22.77
CA GLY A 257 -18.40 -22.24 -22.62
C GLY A 257 -18.48 -22.91 -21.23
N MET A 258 -19.66 -23.46 -20.92
CA MET A 258 -20.13 -23.97 -19.62
C MET A 258 -19.07 -24.72 -18.77
N HIS A 259 -18.24 -25.55 -19.39
CA HIS A 259 -17.20 -26.32 -18.70
C HIS A 259 -16.03 -25.46 -18.16
N ARG A 260 -15.62 -24.43 -18.91
CA ARG A 260 -14.57 -23.47 -18.49
C ARG A 260 -15.08 -22.53 -17.40
N LEU A 261 -16.35 -22.10 -17.51
CA LEU A 261 -17.04 -21.33 -16.47
C LEU A 261 -17.14 -22.11 -15.15
N GLY A 262 -17.51 -23.39 -15.20
CA GLY A 262 -17.57 -24.25 -14.02
C GLY A 262 -16.21 -24.46 -13.34
N LYS A 263 -15.13 -24.60 -14.11
CA LYS A 263 -13.76 -24.69 -13.56
C LYS A 263 -13.33 -23.36 -12.91
N ALA A 264 -13.61 -22.23 -13.55
CA ALA A 264 -13.30 -20.90 -13.02
C ALA A 264 -14.10 -20.59 -11.75
N MET A 265 -15.39 -20.94 -11.69
CA MET A 265 -16.22 -20.79 -10.49
C MET A 265 -15.71 -21.64 -9.33
N LYS A 266 -15.31 -22.90 -9.60
CA LYS A 266 -14.75 -23.79 -8.57
C LYS A 266 -13.44 -23.24 -7.99
N GLU A 267 -12.60 -22.63 -8.83
CA GLU A 267 -11.35 -22.03 -8.40
C GLU A 267 -11.59 -20.74 -7.58
N LYS A 268 -12.49 -19.87 -8.03
CA LYS A 268 -12.93 -18.67 -7.27
C LYS A 268 -13.52 -19.05 -5.91
N LEU A 269 -14.31 -20.13 -5.83
CA LEU A 269 -14.89 -20.60 -4.57
C LEU A 269 -13.83 -21.16 -3.61
N LYS A 270 -12.80 -21.85 -4.14
CA LYS A 270 -11.65 -22.29 -3.34
C LYS A 270 -10.87 -21.10 -2.79
N GLN A 271 -10.56 -20.12 -3.62
CA GLN A 271 -9.85 -18.90 -3.21
C GLN A 271 -10.65 -18.13 -2.15
N PHE A 272 -11.97 -18.01 -2.32
CA PHE A 272 -12.87 -17.45 -1.32
C PHE A 272 -12.80 -18.21 0.00
N ASN A 273 -12.89 -19.55 -0.03
CA ASN A 273 -12.84 -20.35 1.20
C ASN A 273 -11.49 -20.23 1.91
N THR A 274 -10.38 -20.21 1.19
CA THR A 274 -9.04 -20.01 1.77
C THR A 274 -8.92 -18.63 2.42
N GLN A 275 -9.25 -17.55 1.71
CA GLN A 275 -9.17 -16.20 2.27
C GLN A 275 -10.17 -15.98 3.42
N PHE A 276 -11.36 -16.59 3.35
CA PHE A 276 -12.34 -16.57 4.44
C PHE A 276 -11.77 -17.27 5.68
N ASP A 277 -11.15 -18.44 5.52
CA ASP A 277 -10.55 -19.19 6.61
C ASP A 277 -9.35 -18.44 7.22
N GLU A 278 -8.49 -17.83 6.40
CA GLU A 278 -7.38 -16.97 6.86
C GLU A 278 -7.89 -15.72 7.59
N THR A 279 -8.90 -15.05 7.05
CA THR A 279 -9.50 -13.86 7.67
C THR A 279 -10.18 -14.22 8.99
N CYS A 280 -10.86 -15.36 9.05
CA CYS A 280 -11.46 -15.88 10.27
C CYS A 280 -10.40 -16.29 11.30
N LYS A 281 -9.34 -16.99 10.89
CA LYS A 281 -8.23 -17.39 11.77
C LYS A 281 -7.48 -16.18 12.32
N ALA A 282 -7.20 -15.17 11.50
CA ALA A 282 -6.60 -13.92 11.97
C ALA A 282 -7.49 -13.23 13.03
N HIS A 283 -8.82 -13.14 12.78
CA HIS A 283 -9.76 -12.60 13.77
C HIS A 283 -9.94 -13.48 15.02
N LEU A 284 -9.73 -14.79 14.93
CA LEU A 284 -9.91 -15.73 16.05
C LEU A 284 -8.65 -15.89 16.91
N MET A 285 -7.45 -15.95 16.32
CA MET A 285 -6.19 -16.06 17.07
C MET A 285 -5.94 -14.85 17.97
N LEU A 286 -6.37 -13.67 17.55
CA LEU A 286 -6.25 -12.44 18.35
C LEU A 286 -7.23 -12.42 19.54
N LYS A 287 -8.36 -13.12 19.44
CA LYS A 287 -9.31 -13.29 20.55
C LYS A 287 -8.78 -14.23 21.64
N ASP A 288 -7.93 -15.18 21.27
CA ASP A 288 -7.27 -16.11 22.20
C ASP A 288 -6.03 -15.51 22.89
N ASP A 289 -5.28 -14.61 22.23
CA ASP A 289 -4.14 -13.94 22.87
C ASP A 289 -4.57 -12.77 23.78
N SER A 290 -5.63 -12.05 23.43
CA SER A 290 -6.22 -11.01 24.30
C SER A 290 -6.78 -11.59 25.61
N SER A 291 -7.38 -12.79 25.56
CA SER A 291 -7.89 -13.47 26.77
C SER A 291 -6.79 -14.03 27.68
N LYS A 292 -5.62 -14.41 27.14
CA LYS A 292 -4.46 -14.83 27.92
C LYS A 292 -3.73 -13.66 28.59
N SER A 293 -3.63 -12.51 27.93
CA SER A 293 -2.99 -11.29 28.46
C SER A 293 -3.73 -10.70 29.68
N THR A 294 -5.07 -10.81 29.72
CA THR A 294 -5.88 -10.33 30.85
C THR A 294 -5.88 -11.26 32.08
N GLY A 295 -5.25 -12.43 32.00
CA GLY A 295 -5.35 -13.49 33.02
C GLY A 295 -4.25 -13.52 34.10
N HIS A 296 -3.20 -12.70 34.02
CA HIS A 296 -2.01 -12.88 34.87
C HIS A 296 -1.78 -11.82 35.96
N TRP A 297 -2.85 -11.21 36.50
CA TRP A 297 -2.75 -10.35 37.69
C TRP A 297 -3.85 -10.62 38.71
N ARG A 298 -4.00 -11.87 39.15
CA ARG A 298 -4.81 -12.16 40.35
C ARG A 298 -4.09 -13.12 41.29
N LEU A 299 -3.71 -12.54 42.44
CA LEU A 299 -3.30 -13.13 43.72
C LEU A 299 -1.86 -13.65 43.79
N GLU A 300 -0.98 -12.79 44.33
CA GLU A 300 -0.41 -12.92 45.70
C GLU A 300 -0.08 -11.53 46.25
#